data_AF-A0A7W1CAQ4-F1
#
_entry.id   AF-A0A7W1CAQ4-F1
#
_cell.length_a   1.000
_cell.length_b   1.000
_cell.length_c   1.000
_cell.angle_alpha   90.00
_cell.angle_beta   90.00
_cell.angle_gamma   90.00
#
_symmetry.space_group_name_H-M   'P 1'
#
loop_
_entity.id
_entity.type
_entity.pdbx_description
1 polymer ?
#
loop_
_entity_poly.entity_id
_entity_poly.type
_entity_poly.pdbx_seq_one_letter_code
_entity_poly.pdbx_strand_id
1 'polypeptide(L)'
;MPTDHRAALAKVKRFDQLIAYLRDAMGWPIARDSFEDVDDLFYDFTADELGIDLKTAAKIESIKRLRPLSPRQPWGIFFVKFEPKRLPVVVLRRILSQVALKKRASANSAERAAWAADDLLFVSNYGEGYERQISFAHFSQCEAKQDLPTLKVLGWDNLDTPLHLDAVAEKLTRNLAWPEDDADVEAWRKTWRAAFTLRHREVVTTSRDLSVRLAELARAIRDRIKTALAIETETGPLTKLMKAFQGALVHDLDAGGFADMYAQTIAYGLLSARIADPHKKTADDFAGHMRTNPFLRELMETFLKVGGRRGKTGGPGIDFDELGVSEVVELLDEANMEAVIRDFGDKNPQEDPVIHFYELFLKEYDAKKRMKRGVFYTPRPVVSYIVRSVDELLRTELGLENGLADTTTWGEMAKRHKDLKTPAGVSPDQAFVQILDPATGTGTFLVEVIDLICKTMVAKWKTQGHGEKKVEALWNEYVPKHLLPRLHGYE
;
A
#
# COMPACT_ATOMS: atom_id res chain seq x y z
N MET A 1 15.91 -33.15 -4.32
CA MET A 1 14.97 -32.31 -3.56
C MET A 1 14.98 -30.96 -4.23
N PRO A 2 13.82 -30.36 -4.58
CA PRO A 2 13.79 -28.96 -5.02
C PRO A 2 14.44 -28.09 -3.93
N THR A 3 15.29 -27.16 -4.32
CA THR A 3 15.91 -26.23 -3.36
C THR A 3 14.80 -25.38 -2.73
N ASP A 4 14.67 -25.40 -1.40
CA ASP A 4 13.81 -24.45 -0.69
C ASP A 4 14.48 -23.07 -0.73
N HIS A 5 14.19 -22.33 -1.79
CA HIS A 5 14.79 -21.03 -2.07
C HIS A 5 14.47 -19.99 -0.97
N ARG A 6 13.29 -20.08 -0.36
CA ARG A 6 12.93 -19.24 0.79
C ARG A 6 13.83 -19.53 1.98
N ALA A 7 13.98 -20.79 2.36
CA ALA A 7 14.86 -21.17 3.48
C ALA A 7 16.34 -20.84 3.21
N ALA A 8 16.75 -20.85 1.94
CA ALA A 8 18.08 -20.43 1.54
C ALA A 8 18.26 -18.91 1.64
N LEU A 9 17.31 -18.11 1.11
CA LEU A 9 17.34 -16.65 1.18
C LEU A 9 17.29 -16.11 2.62
N ALA A 10 16.47 -16.72 3.49
CA ALA A 10 16.39 -16.35 4.92
C ALA A 10 17.74 -16.44 5.64
N LYS A 11 18.66 -17.28 5.14
CA LYS A 11 20.00 -17.48 5.72
C LYS A 11 21.03 -16.51 5.15
N VAL A 12 20.72 -15.78 4.07
CA VAL A 12 21.65 -14.85 3.42
C VAL A 12 21.65 -13.51 4.16
N LYS A 13 22.70 -13.28 4.94
CA LYS A 13 22.94 -12.02 5.68
C LYS A 13 24.22 -11.32 5.22
N ARG A 14 25.13 -12.11 4.65
CA ARG A 14 26.45 -11.68 4.25
C ARG A 14 26.69 -11.94 2.78
N PHE A 15 27.72 -11.26 2.29
CA PHE A 15 28.16 -11.31 0.92
C PHE A 15 28.51 -12.72 0.43
N ASP A 16 29.32 -13.43 1.21
CA ASP A 16 29.75 -14.80 0.95
C ASP A 16 28.57 -15.78 0.85
N GLN A 17 27.56 -15.59 1.70
CA GLN A 17 26.33 -16.40 1.66
C GLN A 17 25.50 -16.13 0.41
N LEU A 18 25.49 -14.88 -0.08
CA LEU A 18 24.79 -14.52 -1.31
C LEU A 18 25.48 -15.14 -2.51
N ILE A 19 26.81 -15.09 -2.57
CA ILE A 19 27.59 -15.73 -3.64
C ILE A 19 27.36 -17.24 -3.65
N ALA A 20 27.33 -17.89 -2.47
CA ALA A 20 27.01 -19.30 -2.37
C ALA A 20 25.59 -19.61 -2.88
N TYR A 21 24.60 -18.76 -2.55
CA TYR A 21 23.23 -18.90 -3.06
C TYR A 21 23.16 -18.74 -4.59
N LEU A 22 23.82 -17.71 -5.14
CA LEU A 22 23.85 -17.47 -6.59
C LEU A 22 24.50 -18.64 -7.35
N ARG A 23 25.59 -19.20 -6.81
CA ARG A 23 26.27 -20.37 -7.38
C ARG A 23 25.41 -21.64 -7.29
N ASP A 24 25.06 -22.03 -6.07
CA ASP A 24 24.53 -23.37 -5.80
C ASP A 24 23.02 -23.49 -6.09
N ALA A 25 22.26 -22.39 -5.94
CA ALA A 25 20.81 -22.40 -6.13
C ALA A 25 20.35 -21.71 -7.43
N MET A 26 21.08 -20.71 -7.91
CA MET A 26 20.69 -19.92 -9.09
C MET A 26 21.48 -20.27 -10.35
N GLY A 27 22.41 -21.24 -10.27
CA GLY A 27 23.15 -21.77 -11.42
C GLY A 27 24.23 -20.84 -11.98
N TRP A 28 24.65 -19.82 -11.24
CA TRP A 28 25.70 -18.92 -11.74
C TRP A 28 27.02 -19.69 -11.87
N PRO A 29 27.74 -19.57 -13.02
CA PRO A 29 28.97 -20.33 -13.31
C PRO A 29 30.17 -19.74 -12.55
N ILE A 30 30.08 -19.77 -11.22
CA ILE A 30 31.12 -19.37 -10.28
C ILE A 30 31.87 -20.64 -9.90
N ALA A 31 33.04 -20.86 -10.51
CA ALA A 31 33.83 -22.07 -10.29
C ALA A 31 34.29 -22.18 -8.83
N ARG A 32 34.18 -23.38 -8.24
CA ARG A 32 34.68 -23.68 -6.88
C ARG A 32 36.21 -23.71 -6.81
N ASP A 33 36.86 -24.00 -7.93
CA ASP A 33 38.29 -24.37 -7.99
C ASP A 33 39.14 -23.38 -8.82
N SER A 34 38.56 -22.31 -9.37
CA SER A 34 39.28 -21.38 -10.27
C SER A 34 39.86 -20.15 -9.58
N PHE A 35 39.61 -19.98 -8.28
CA PHE A 35 39.97 -18.81 -7.49
C PHE A 35 40.28 -19.24 -6.06
N GLU A 36 41.47 -18.90 -5.53
CA GLU A 36 41.90 -19.33 -4.18
C GLU A 36 41.18 -18.54 -3.08
N ASP A 37 40.69 -17.32 -3.39
CA ASP A 37 39.88 -16.49 -2.52
C ASP A 37 38.64 -15.92 -3.24
N VAL A 38 37.54 -15.66 -2.51
CA VAL A 38 36.32 -15.03 -3.04
C VAL A 38 36.63 -13.65 -3.64
N ASP A 39 37.66 -12.98 -3.14
CA ASP A 39 38.10 -11.68 -3.61
C ASP A 39 38.68 -11.71 -5.04
N ASP A 40 39.19 -12.84 -5.51
CA ASP A 40 39.70 -12.97 -6.88
C ASP A 40 38.59 -12.92 -7.94
N LEU A 41 37.33 -13.13 -7.54
CA LEU A 41 36.15 -12.98 -8.41
C LEU A 41 35.87 -11.52 -8.79
N PHE A 42 36.54 -10.56 -8.15
CA PHE A 42 36.20 -9.15 -8.26
C PHE A 42 37.34 -8.29 -8.80
N TYR A 43 36.95 -7.11 -9.29
CA TYR A 43 37.80 -5.94 -9.41
C TYR A 43 37.38 -4.96 -8.32
N ASP A 44 38.31 -4.55 -7.45
CA ASP A 44 38.04 -3.55 -6.43
C ASP A 44 38.08 -2.13 -7.03
N PHE A 45 37.19 -1.27 -6.56
CA PHE A 45 37.15 0.14 -6.89
C PHE A 45 37.24 0.97 -5.61
N THR A 46 38.08 2.00 -5.66
CA THR A 46 38.11 3.02 -4.63
C THR A 46 37.03 4.08 -4.88
N ALA A 47 36.60 4.74 -3.81
CA ALA A 47 35.62 5.82 -3.91
C ALA A 47 36.15 7.02 -4.73
N ASP A 48 37.48 7.24 -4.72
CA ASP A 48 38.16 8.31 -5.46
C ASP A 48 38.15 8.05 -6.97
N GLU A 49 38.41 6.81 -7.41
CA GLU A 49 38.31 6.40 -8.82
C GLU A 49 36.91 6.61 -9.41
N LEU A 50 35.89 6.67 -8.56
CA LEU A 50 34.49 6.88 -8.93
C LEU A 50 34.02 8.33 -8.71
N GLY A 51 34.93 9.24 -8.35
CA GLY A 51 34.63 10.67 -8.15
C GLY A 51 33.65 10.92 -7.00
N ILE A 52 33.70 10.11 -5.94
CA ILE A 52 32.86 10.25 -4.76
C ILE A 52 33.61 11.11 -3.73
N ASP A 53 32.94 12.13 -3.19
CA ASP A 53 33.55 13.02 -2.19
C ASP A 53 33.86 12.29 -0.89
N LEU A 54 34.90 12.72 -0.16
CA LEU A 54 35.37 12.09 1.08
C LEU A 54 34.26 11.85 2.13
N LYS A 55 33.28 12.74 2.22
CA LYS A 55 32.16 12.63 3.17
C LYS A 55 31.17 11.53 2.79
N THR A 56 30.99 11.29 1.50
CA THR A 56 30.15 10.22 0.95
C THR A 56 30.92 8.91 0.86
N ALA A 57 32.22 8.97 0.54
CA ALA A 57 33.14 7.82 0.53
C ALA A 57 33.24 7.16 1.90
N ALA A 58 33.24 7.95 2.99
CA ALA A 58 33.23 7.45 4.36
C ALA A 58 32.03 6.56 4.71
N LYS A 59 30.98 6.52 3.88
CA LYS A 59 29.78 5.68 4.08
C LYS A 59 29.81 4.38 3.27
N ILE A 60 30.90 4.15 2.53
CA ILE A 60 31.06 3.02 1.61
C ILE A 60 32.19 2.17 2.15
N GLU A 61 31.87 0.93 2.50
CA GLU A 61 32.85 -0.02 3.03
C GLU A 61 33.64 -0.67 1.89
N SER A 62 32.97 -1.02 0.78
CA SER A 62 33.64 -1.59 -0.39
C SER A 62 32.80 -1.46 -1.66
N ILE A 63 33.46 -1.29 -2.81
CA ILE A 63 32.84 -1.35 -4.14
C ILE A 63 33.62 -2.39 -4.96
N LYS A 64 32.95 -3.48 -5.33
CA LYS A 64 33.56 -4.61 -6.05
C LYS A 64 32.78 -4.89 -7.33
N ARG A 65 33.45 -5.04 -8.47
CA ARG A 65 32.81 -5.45 -9.73
C ARG A 65 33.09 -6.92 -9.99
N LEU A 66 32.07 -7.72 -10.21
CA LEU A 66 32.24 -9.13 -10.56
C LEU A 66 32.94 -9.25 -11.93
N ARG A 67 33.92 -10.13 -12.02
CA ARG A 67 34.54 -10.51 -13.30
C ARG A 67 33.49 -11.15 -14.20
N PRO A 68 33.53 -10.93 -15.53
CA PRO A 68 32.62 -11.60 -16.45
C PRO A 68 32.74 -13.11 -16.30
N LEU A 69 31.62 -13.79 -16.04
CA LEU A 69 31.57 -15.24 -15.91
C LEU A 69 31.35 -15.92 -17.28
N SER A 70 30.91 -15.15 -18.29
CA SER A 70 30.82 -15.58 -19.69
C SER A 70 31.36 -14.48 -20.63
N PRO A 71 32.02 -14.83 -21.75
CA PRO A 71 32.48 -13.85 -22.75
C PRO A 71 31.37 -12.99 -23.35
N ARG A 72 30.11 -13.46 -23.30
CA ARG A 72 28.94 -12.77 -23.87
C ARG A 72 28.07 -12.09 -22.82
N GLN A 73 28.50 -12.07 -21.56
CA GLN A 73 27.74 -11.46 -20.46
C GLN A 73 27.44 -9.98 -20.75
N PRO A 74 26.16 -9.59 -20.92
CA PRO A 74 25.83 -8.19 -21.19
C PRO A 74 25.91 -7.34 -19.92
N TRP A 75 25.71 -7.95 -18.74
CA TRP A 75 25.52 -7.26 -17.47
C TRP A 75 26.84 -6.92 -16.75
N GLY A 76 27.04 -5.65 -16.40
CA GLY A 76 28.04 -5.24 -15.42
C GLY A 76 27.47 -5.37 -14.00
N ILE A 77 28.01 -6.29 -13.22
CA ILE A 77 27.49 -6.63 -11.88
C ILE A 77 28.41 -6.03 -10.83
N PHE A 78 27.88 -5.06 -10.07
CA PHE A 78 28.57 -4.36 -9.01
C PHE A 78 28.02 -4.79 -7.66
N PHE A 79 28.91 -5.05 -6.74
CA PHE A 79 28.60 -5.36 -5.37
C PHE A 79 29.09 -4.22 -4.49
N VAL A 80 28.17 -3.63 -3.74
CA VAL A 80 28.46 -2.42 -2.94
C VAL A 80 28.07 -2.65 -1.49
N LYS A 81 28.99 -2.39 -0.58
CA LYS A 81 28.78 -2.51 0.86
C LYS A 81 28.74 -1.13 1.48
N PHE A 82 27.68 -0.84 2.23
CA PHE A 82 27.43 0.47 2.82
C PHE A 82 27.37 0.37 4.35
N GLU A 83 27.86 1.41 5.03
CA GLU A 83 27.69 1.56 6.48
C GLU A 83 26.27 2.05 6.91
N PRO A 84 25.60 2.98 6.20
CA PRO A 84 24.28 3.49 6.60
C PRO A 84 23.16 2.44 6.65
N LYS A 85 22.15 2.71 7.49
CA LYS A 85 20.89 1.92 7.57
C LYS A 85 19.96 2.02 6.35
N ARG A 86 20.31 2.81 5.33
CA ARG A 86 19.48 3.03 4.13
C ARG A 86 20.33 3.02 2.88
N LEU A 87 19.79 2.50 1.78
CA LEU A 87 20.45 2.43 0.48
C LEU A 87 20.77 3.86 -0.05
N PRO A 88 22.06 4.25 -0.19
CA PRO A 88 22.43 5.58 -0.62
C PRO A 88 22.36 5.70 -2.16
N VAL A 89 21.16 5.95 -2.69
CA VAL A 89 20.85 6.07 -4.12
C VAL A 89 21.77 7.07 -4.87
N VAL A 90 22.17 8.15 -4.20
CA VAL A 90 23.10 9.16 -4.77
C VAL A 90 24.45 8.54 -5.14
N VAL A 91 24.93 7.57 -4.35
CA VAL A 91 26.18 6.85 -4.62
C VAL A 91 26.01 5.96 -5.84
N LEU A 92 24.94 5.16 -5.91
CA LEU A 92 24.66 4.30 -7.06
C LEU A 92 24.55 5.12 -8.36
N ARG A 93 23.94 6.31 -8.31
CA ARG A 93 23.88 7.24 -9.45
C ARG A 93 25.25 7.79 -9.85
N ARG A 94 26.14 8.06 -8.89
CA ARG A 94 27.52 8.49 -9.19
C ARG A 94 28.33 7.38 -9.83
N ILE A 95 28.23 6.15 -9.30
CA ILE A 95 28.88 4.98 -9.90
C ILE A 95 28.38 4.82 -11.35
N LEU A 96 27.06 4.81 -11.56
CA LEU A 96 26.44 4.78 -12.89
C LEU A 96 27.02 5.86 -13.83
N SER A 97 27.16 7.10 -13.36
CA SER A 97 27.66 8.21 -14.17
C SER A 97 29.12 8.07 -14.62
N GLN A 98 29.91 7.23 -13.94
CA GLN A 98 31.31 6.97 -14.27
C GLN A 98 31.52 5.70 -15.10
N VAL A 99 30.69 4.67 -14.88
CA VAL A 99 30.83 3.37 -15.56
C VAL A 99 29.93 3.20 -16.79
N ALA A 100 28.90 4.05 -16.95
CA ALA A 100 28.04 4.01 -18.12
C ALA A 100 28.66 4.75 -19.32
N LEU A 101 28.35 4.27 -20.54
CA LEU A 101 28.74 4.90 -21.80
C LEU A 101 28.30 6.36 -21.85
N LYS A 102 29.26 7.29 -21.87
CA LYS A 102 28.99 8.70 -22.19
C LYS A 102 28.86 8.84 -23.71
N LYS A 103 27.77 9.43 -24.21
CA LYS A 103 27.51 9.72 -25.64
C LYS A 103 28.62 10.55 -26.34
N ARG A 104 29.62 11.04 -25.60
CA ARG A 104 30.90 11.54 -26.13
C ARG A 104 32.02 10.98 -25.23
N ALA A 105 32.80 10.03 -25.72
CA ALA A 105 34.05 9.63 -25.05
C ALA A 105 35.17 9.50 -26.08
N SER A 106 36.26 10.21 -25.77
CA SER A 106 37.52 10.29 -26.51
C SER A 106 38.35 9.00 -26.39
N ALA A 107 39.33 8.89 -27.29
CA ALA A 107 40.05 7.69 -27.74
C ALA A 107 40.91 6.89 -26.73
N ASN A 108 40.73 6.98 -25.41
CA ASN A 108 41.51 6.20 -24.43
C ASN A 108 40.65 5.20 -23.64
N SER A 109 40.08 4.21 -24.36
CA SER A 109 39.04 3.29 -23.85
C SER A 109 39.39 1.81 -24.07
N ALA A 110 40.60 1.36 -23.72
CA ALA A 110 40.92 -0.06 -23.80
C ALA A 110 40.66 -0.83 -22.48
N GLU A 111 40.69 -0.18 -21.32
CA GLU A 111 40.55 -0.87 -20.01
C GLU A 111 39.26 -0.55 -19.24
N ARG A 112 38.49 0.46 -19.65
CA ARG A 112 37.20 0.77 -19.03
C ARG A 112 36.08 0.19 -19.89
N ALA A 113 35.66 -1.04 -19.55
CA ALA A 113 34.39 -1.56 -20.04
C ALA A 113 33.30 -0.54 -19.69
N ALA A 114 32.61 -0.02 -20.71
CA ALA A 114 31.55 0.94 -20.55
C ALA A 114 30.23 0.25 -20.95
N TRP A 115 29.28 0.21 -20.02
CA TRP A 115 27.99 -0.46 -20.22
C TRP A 115 26.90 0.53 -20.64
N ALA A 116 25.86 0.02 -21.28
CA ALA A 116 24.59 0.72 -21.28
C ALA A 116 24.09 0.83 -19.84
N ALA A 117 23.45 1.95 -19.47
CA ALA A 117 22.86 2.11 -18.14
C ALA A 117 21.90 0.95 -17.80
N ASP A 118 21.24 0.42 -18.83
CA ASP A 118 20.27 -0.67 -18.78
C ASP A 118 20.89 -2.08 -18.71
N ASP A 119 22.21 -2.17 -18.67
CA ASP A 119 22.96 -3.42 -18.54
C ASP A 119 23.79 -3.42 -17.25
N LEU A 120 23.38 -2.63 -16.24
CA LEU A 120 24.04 -2.57 -14.93
C LEU A 120 23.12 -3.13 -13.84
N LEU A 121 23.73 -3.96 -12.98
CA LEU A 121 23.12 -4.55 -11.80
C LEU A 121 23.97 -4.22 -10.57
N PHE A 122 23.36 -3.62 -9.56
CA PHE A 122 23.97 -3.26 -8.29
C PHE A 122 23.40 -4.13 -7.18
N VAL A 123 24.22 -4.97 -6.59
CA VAL A 123 23.86 -5.78 -5.43
C VAL A 123 24.45 -5.11 -4.19
N SER A 124 23.58 -4.55 -3.36
CA SER A 124 23.98 -3.76 -2.20
C SER A 124 23.72 -4.52 -0.91
N ASN A 125 24.66 -4.43 0.03
CA ASN A 125 24.49 -4.88 1.41
C ASN A 125 24.65 -3.67 2.35
N TYR A 126 23.64 -3.40 3.17
CA TYR A 126 23.61 -2.23 4.06
C TYR A 126 22.84 -2.54 5.35
N GLY A 127 23.11 -1.80 6.42
CA GLY A 127 22.52 -2.04 7.75
C GLY A 127 23.54 -2.47 8.82
N GLU A 128 23.11 -2.41 10.09
CA GLU A 128 23.95 -2.67 11.27
C GLU A 128 23.62 -4.02 11.92
N GLY A 129 24.66 -4.76 12.34
CA GLY A 129 24.51 -5.98 13.13
C GLY A 129 23.66 -7.07 12.45
N TYR A 130 22.54 -7.43 13.09
CA TYR A 130 21.63 -8.49 12.63
C TYR A 130 20.51 -8.00 11.70
N GLU A 131 20.42 -6.69 11.41
CA GLU A 131 19.41 -6.05 10.54
C GLU A 131 19.96 -5.74 9.14
N ARG A 132 20.93 -6.52 8.65
CA ARG A 132 21.52 -6.29 7.32
C ARG A 132 20.57 -6.72 6.22
N GLN A 133 20.37 -5.81 5.27
CA GLN A 133 19.51 -5.99 4.10
C GLN A 133 20.34 -6.19 2.84
N ILE A 134 19.80 -6.98 1.91
CA ILE A 134 20.37 -7.19 0.58
C ILE A 134 19.40 -6.66 -0.46
N SER A 135 19.91 -5.88 -1.42
CA SER A 135 19.10 -5.33 -2.49
C SER A 135 19.77 -5.44 -3.85
N PHE A 136 19.04 -5.91 -4.85
CA PHE A 136 19.40 -5.90 -6.26
C PHE A 136 18.81 -4.65 -6.88
N ALA A 137 19.63 -3.84 -7.54
CA ALA A 137 19.25 -2.54 -8.05
C ALA A 137 19.66 -2.42 -9.52
N HIS A 138 18.75 -1.95 -10.37
CA HIS A 138 18.96 -1.86 -11.80
C HIS A 138 18.47 -0.50 -12.31
N PHE A 139 19.25 0.15 -13.19
CA PHE A 139 18.83 1.40 -13.82
C PHE A 139 18.16 1.13 -15.17
N SER A 140 17.00 1.74 -15.39
CA SER A 140 16.27 1.67 -16.66
C SER A 140 16.09 3.07 -17.25
N GLN A 141 16.47 3.24 -18.51
CA GLN A 141 16.35 4.47 -19.27
C GLN A 141 15.23 4.34 -20.31
N CYS A 142 14.39 5.36 -20.44
CA CYS A 142 13.30 5.36 -21.42
C CYS A 142 13.81 5.97 -22.74
N GLU A 143 13.76 5.23 -23.86
CA GLU A 143 14.25 5.72 -25.15
C GLU A 143 13.49 6.94 -25.68
N ALA A 144 12.26 7.17 -25.21
CA ALA A 144 11.37 8.24 -25.69
C ALA A 144 11.61 9.61 -25.02
N LYS A 145 12.39 9.70 -23.94
CA LYS A 145 12.66 10.96 -23.22
C LYS A 145 14.14 11.09 -22.87
N GLN A 146 14.71 12.29 -22.96
CA GLN A 146 16.06 12.61 -22.47
C GLN A 146 16.14 12.66 -20.93
N ASP A 147 15.38 11.83 -20.21
CA ASP A 147 15.32 11.83 -18.76
C ASP A 147 16.47 11.01 -18.15
N LEU A 148 16.81 11.31 -16.89
CA LEU A 148 17.82 10.58 -16.11
C LEU A 148 17.39 9.11 -15.90
N PRO A 149 18.33 8.13 -15.91
CA PRO A 149 18.03 6.73 -15.66
C PRO A 149 17.29 6.50 -14.33
N THR A 150 16.30 5.62 -14.35
CA THR A 150 15.43 5.29 -13.20
C THR A 150 15.99 4.10 -12.44
N LEU A 151 16.20 4.22 -11.13
CA LEU A 151 16.62 3.08 -10.29
C LEU A 151 15.41 2.21 -9.93
N LYS A 152 15.51 0.92 -10.15
CA LYS A 152 14.54 -0.12 -9.74
C LYS A 152 15.22 -1.07 -8.76
N VAL A 153 14.56 -1.44 -7.66
CA VAL A 153 15.17 -2.23 -6.57
C VAL A 153 14.34 -3.46 -6.21
N LEU A 154 14.98 -4.61 -6.03
CA LEU A 154 14.43 -5.83 -5.46
C LEU A 154 15.25 -6.17 -4.22
N GLY A 155 14.69 -6.07 -3.01
CA GLY A 155 15.42 -6.28 -1.76
C GLY A 155 14.72 -7.18 -0.76
N TRP A 156 15.51 -7.73 0.15
CA TRP A 156 15.05 -8.55 1.28
C TRP A 156 16.03 -8.51 2.46
N ASP A 157 15.59 -8.99 3.61
CA ASP A 157 16.39 -9.26 4.81
C ASP A 157 15.94 -10.54 5.54
N ASN A 158 16.56 -10.83 6.69
CA ASN A 158 16.31 -12.05 7.47
C ASN A 158 15.17 -11.92 8.51
N LEU A 159 14.56 -10.74 8.61
CA LEU A 159 13.34 -10.48 9.39
C LEU A 159 12.10 -10.49 8.50
N ASP A 160 12.29 -10.49 7.18
CA ASP A 160 11.23 -10.62 6.20
C ASP A 160 10.39 -11.89 6.38
N THR A 161 9.10 -11.75 6.06
CA THR A 161 8.13 -12.82 6.20
C THR A 161 8.41 -13.96 5.22
N PRO A 162 8.03 -15.20 5.56
CA PRO A 162 8.14 -16.35 4.65
C PRO A 162 7.56 -16.09 3.25
N LEU A 163 6.44 -15.36 3.16
CA LEU A 163 5.76 -15.04 1.91
C LEU A 163 6.51 -13.99 1.07
N HIS A 164 7.12 -12.98 1.71
CA HIS A 164 7.99 -12.04 0.99
C HIS A 164 9.23 -12.75 0.46
N LEU A 165 9.84 -13.60 1.28
CA LEU A 165 10.97 -14.43 0.86
C LEU A 165 10.59 -15.42 -0.25
N ASP A 166 9.37 -15.98 -0.25
CA ASP A 166 8.84 -16.81 -1.33
C ASP A 166 8.68 -16.00 -2.63
N ALA A 167 8.14 -14.79 -2.57
CA ALA A 167 7.98 -13.93 -3.74
C ALA A 167 9.32 -13.41 -4.30
N VAL A 168 10.27 -13.07 -3.42
CA VAL A 168 11.63 -12.71 -3.81
C VAL A 168 12.34 -13.93 -4.39
N ALA A 169 12.21 -15.10 -3.76
CA ALA A 169 12.71 -16.36 -4.31
C ALA A 169 12.16 -16.62 -5.70
N GLU A 170 10.85 -16.51 -5.91
CA GLU A 170 10.21 -16.70 -7.21
C GLU A 170 10.75 -15.70 -8.24
N LYS A 171 10.81 -14.41 -7.90
CA LYS A 171 11.34 -13.38 -8.81
C LYS A 171 12.81 -13.59 -9.13
N LEU A 172 13.62 -13.94 -8.14
CA LEU A 172 15.04 -14.22 -8.32
C LEU A 172 15.22 -15.45 -9.21
N THR A 173 14.62 -16.59 -8.84
CA THR A 173 14.77 -17.85 -9.58
C THR A 173 14.24 -17.78 -11.00
N ARG A 174 13.10 -17.13 -11.21
CA ARG A 174 12.49 -17.00 -12.53
C ARG A 174 13.25 -16.04 -13.45
N ASN A 175 13.77 -14.94 -12.91
CA ASN A 175 14.25 -13.83 -13.73
C ASN A 175 15.75 -13.54 -13.61
N LEU A 176 16.42 -13.94 -12.52
CA LEU A 176 17.85 -13.67 -12.24
C LEU A 176 18.68 -14.94 -12.06
N ALA A 177 18.13 -16.12 -12.39
CA ALA A 177 18.93 -17.31 -12.60
C ALA A 177 19.86 -17.13 -13.80
N TRP A 178 20.98 -17.84 -13.79
CA TRP A 178 21.86 -17.85 -14.96
C TRP A 178 21.12 -18.51 -16.14
N PRO A 179 21.13 -17.91 -17.34
CA PRO A 179 20.42 -18.49 -18.47
C PRO A 179 21.05 -19.83 -18.89
N GLU A 180 20.22 -20.77 -19.31
CA GLU A 180 20.68 -22.06 -19.88
C GLU A 180 21.38 -21.86 -21.23
N ASP A 181 20.97 -20.84 -21.99
CA ASP A 181 21.62 -20.40 -23.23
C ASP A 181 22.16 -18.96 -23.06
N ASP A 182 23.47 -18.84 -22.85
CA ASP A 182 24.15 -17.55 -22.71
C ASP A 182 24.55 -16.93 -24.07
N ALA A 183 24.20 -17.58 -25.20
CA ALA A 183 24.39 -17.04 -26.53
C ALA A 183 23.28 -16.05 -26.94
N ASP A 184 22.05 -16.22 -26.42
CA ASP A 184 20.93 -15.29 -26.65
C ASP A 184 20.93 -14.14 -25.63
N VAL A 185 21.78 -13.15 -25.92
CA VAL A 185 21.97 -11.95 -25.11
C VAL A 185 20.69 -11.10 -24.99
N GLU A 186 19.81 -11.12 -26.00
CA GLU A 186 18.58 -10.32 -25.99
C GLU A 186 17.51 -10.93 -25.10
N ALA A 187 17.31 -12.26 -25.19
CA ALA A 187 16.46 -12.98 -24.26
C ALA A 187 16.97 -12.86 -22.82
N TRP A 188 18.29 -12.96 -22.61
CA TRP A 188 18.90 -12.76 -21.29
C TRP A 188 18.59 -11.37 -20.72
N ARG A 189 18.82 -10.30 -21.49
CA ARG A 189 18.47 -8.92 -21.07
C ARG A 189 17.01 -8.80 -20.69
N LYS A 190 16.10 -9.32 -21.53
CA LYS A 190 14.65 -9.25 -21.30
C LYS A 190 14.25 -9.94 -19.99
N THR A 191 14.76 -11.14 -19.76
CA THR A 191 14.47 -11.94 -18.56
C THR A 191 14.99 -11.26 -17.29
N TRP A 192 16.25 -10.84 -17.27
CA TRP A 192 16.82 -10.16 -16.10
C TRP A 192 16.18 -8.80 -15.81
N ARG A 193 15.84 -8.02 -16.84
CA ARG A 193 15.09 -6.76 -16.67
C ARG A 193 13.69 -6.98 -16.11
N ALA A 194 13.04 -8.10 -16.44
CA ALA A 194 11.71 -8.45 -15.94
C ALA A 194 11.69 -8.70 -14.41
N ALA A 195 12.85 -9.00 -13.79
CA ALA A 195 12.96 -9.06 -12.33
C ALA A 195 12.64 -7.70 -11.67
N PHE A 196 12.89 -6.61 -12.40
CA PHE A 196 12.76 -5.24 -11.94
C PHE A 196 11.48 -4.62 -12.51
N THR A 197 10.34 -5.07 -11.95
CA THR A 197 8.99 -4.65 -12.37
C THR A 197 8.60 -3.24 -11.91
N LEU A 198 9.36 -2.64 -10.99
CA LEU A 198 9.07 -1.31 -10.44
C LEU A 198 9.09 -0.24 -11.54
N ARG A 199 8.09 0.64 -11.55
CA ARG A 199 8.03 1.76 -12.49
C ARG A 199 8.73 2.99 -11.91
N HIS A 200 9.03 3.93 -12.78
CA HIS A 200 9.56 5.24 -12.40
C HIS A 200 8.66 5.87 -11.32
N ARG A 201 9.28 6.19 -10.17
CA ARG A 201 8.78 6.94 -9.00
C ARG A 201 8.18 6.17 -7.81
N GLU A 202 8.26 4.84 -7.79
CA GLU A 202 7.88 4.05 -6.59
C GLU A 202 8.92 4.17 -5.45
N VAL A 203 8.78 5.22 -4.62
CA VAL A 203 9.66 5.54 -3.48
C VAL A 203 9.10 5.02 -2.14
N VAL A 204 7.79 4.78 -2.07
CA VAL A 204 7.11 4.37 -0.83
C VAL A 204 6.64 2.93 -0.96
N THR A 205 7.18 2.05 -0.11
CA THR A 205 6.89 0.61 -0.09
C THR A 205 6.28 0.13 1.23
N THR A 206 6.22 0.97 2.26
CA THR A 206 5.70 0.61 3.58
C THR A 206 4.46 1.43 3.94
N SER A 207 3.57 0.84 4.74
CA SER A 207 2.39 1.51 5.29
C SER A 207 2.76 2.77 6.07
N ARG A 208 3.79 2.67 6.91
CA ARG A 208 4.29 3.77 7.74
C ARG A 208 4.81 4.94 6.91
N ASP A 209 5.67 4.68 5.93
CA ASP A 209 6.25 5.75 5.11
C ASP A 209 5.16 6.48 4.31
N LEU A 210 4.15 5.73 3.81
CA LEU A 210 3.01 6.34 3.13
C LEU A 210 2.18 7.18 4.10
N SER A 211 1.88 6.70 5.31
CA SER A 211 1.12 7.46 6.31
C SER A 211 1.82 8.75 6.72
N VAL A 212 3.14 8.73 6.92
CA VAL A 212 3.94 9.93 7.28
C VAL A 212 3.88 10.95 6.15
N ARG A 213 4.15 10.53 4.91
CA ARG A 213 4.17 11.43 3.75
C ARG A 213 2.78 11.99 3.43
N LEU A 214 1.74 11.15 3.53
CA LEU A 214 0.36 11.58 3.34
C LEU A 214 -0.06 12.59 4.42
N ALA A 215 0.36 12.39 5.67
CA ALA A 215 0.10 13.32 6.77
C ALA A 215 0.79 14.68 6.57
N GLU A 216 2.01 14.70 6.04
CA GLU A 216 2.71 15.95 5.67
C GLU A 216 1.95 16.73 4.60
N LEU A 217 1.53 16.06 3.53
CA LEU A 217 0.77 16.68 2.44
C LEU A 217 -0.60 17.19 2.91
N ALA A 218 -1.31 16.40 3.72
CA ALA A 218 -2.58 16.82 4.29
C ALA A 218 -2.43 18.07 5.17
N ARG A 219 -1.36 18.18 5.97
CA ARG A 219 -1.08 19.40 6.75
C ARG A 219 -0.83 20.60 5.84
N ALA A 220 -0.07 20.40 4.76
CA ALA A 220 0.17 21.45 3.77
C ALA A 220 -1.14 21.94 3.12
N ILE A 221 -2.03 21.02 2.71
CA ILE A 221 -3.36 21.36 2.19
C ILE A 221 -4.15 22.19 3.20
N ARG A 222 -4.21 21.74 4.46
CA ARG A 222 -4.91 22.46 5.53
C ARG A 222 -4.39 23.89 5.69
N ASP A 223 -3.07 24.05 5.73
CA ASP A 223 -2.46 25.34 5.98
C ASP A 223 -2.64 26.28 4.77
N ARG A 224 -2.58 25.75 3.53
CA ARG A 224 -2.92 26.50 2.30
C ARG A 224 -4.38 26.97 2.30
N ILE A 225 -5.33 26.11 2.68
CA ILE A 225 -6.75 26.48 2.76
C ILE A 225 -6.99 27.57 3.80
N LYS A 226 -6.33 27.49 4.97
CA LYS A 226 -6.42 28.56 5.98
C LYS A 226 -5.93 29.89 5.45
N THR A 227 -4.80 29.91 4.74
CA THR A 227 -4.27 31.12 4.12
C THR A 227 -5.21 31.65 3.06
N ALA A 228 -5.76 30.78 2.21
CA ALA A 228 -6.70 31.16 1.17
C ALA A 228 -8.00 31.76 1.77
N LEU A 229 -8.60 31.10 2.76
CA LEU A 229 -9.81 31.59 3.43
C LEU A 229 -9.61 32.92 4.16
N ALA A 230 -8.39 33.19 4.66
CA ALA A 230 -8.10 34.46 5.35
C ALA A 230 -8.12 35.67 4.41
N ILE A 231 -7.88 35.46 3.11
CA ILE A 231 -7.85 36.52 2.09
C ILE A 231 -9.05 36.47 1.14
N GLU A 232 -9.83 35.39 1.17
CA GLU A 232 -11.00 35.20 0.33
C GLU A 232 -12.21 35.99 0.85
N THR A 233 -13.00 36.55 -0.07
CA THR A 233 -14.24 37.26 0.27
C THR A 233 -15.39 36.29 0.52
N GLU A 234 -16.48 36.78 1.12
CA GLU A 234 -17.67 35.96 1.41
C GLU A 234 -18.32 35.29 0.19
N THR A 235 -18.05 35.79 -1.02
CA THR A 235 -18.56 35.27 -2.29
C THR A 235 -17.59 34.30 -2.96
N GLY A 236 -16.41 34.10 -2.39
CA GLY A 236 -15.39 33.20 -2.89
C GLY A 236 -15.78 31.72 -2.78
N PRO A 237 -15.20 30.87 -3.63
CA PRO A 237 -15.56 29.46 -3.71
C PRO A 237 -15.26 28.66 -2.44
N LEU A 238 -14.14 28.89 -1.71
CA LEU A 238 -13.85 28.14 -0.47
C LEU A 238 -14.80 28.53 0.66
N THR A 239 -15.17 29.81 0.74
CA THR A 239 -16.11 30.32 1.74
C THR A 239 -17.53 29.82 1.49
N LYS A 240 -17.98 29.78 0.23
CA LYS A 240 -19.27 29.14 -0.13
C LYS A 240 -19.29 27.67 0.22
N LEU A 241 -18.20 26.97 -0.05
CA LEU A 241 -18.06 25.57 0.27
C LEU A 241 -18.08 25.34 1.79
N MET A 242 -17.37 26.14 2.58
CA MET A 242 -17.44 26.09 4.05
C MET A 242 -18.88 26.29 4.55
N LYS A 243 -19.61 27.28 4.01
CA LYS A 243 -21.03 27.49 4.34
C LYS A 243 -21.91 26.29 3.97
N ALA A 244 -21.62 25.60 2.87
CA ALA A 244 -22.32 24.36 2.51
C ALA A 244 -22.07 23.24 3.52
N PHE A 245 -20.83 23.06 3.98
CA PHE A 245 -20.51 22.12 5.06
C PHE A 245 -21.18 22.50 6.39
N GLN A 246 -21.28 23.79 6.71
CA GLN A 246 -22.03 24.26 7.87
C GLN A 246 -23.52 23.91 7.80
N GLY A 247 -24.12 24.02 6.62
CA GLY A 247 -25.53 23.71 6.42
C GLY A 247 -25.86 22.22 6.44
N ALA A 248 -24.90 21.36 6.07
CA ALA A 248 -25.15 19.93 5.88
C ALA A 248 -24.57 19.02 6.96
N LEU A 249 -23.44 19.38 7.57
CA LEU A 249 -22.71 18.50 8.51
C LEU A 249 -22.54 19.12 9.90
N VAL A 250 -21.84 20.26 10.00
CA VAL A 250 -21.40 20.82 11.29
C VAL A 250 -21.69 22.32 11.35
N HIS A 251 -22.78 22.69 12.02
CA HIS A 251 -23.28 24.06 12.03
C HIS A 251 -22.27 25.09 12.58
N ASP A 252 -21.46 24.71 13.57
CA ASP A 252 -20.48 25.54 14.28
C ASP A 252 -19.06 25.45 13.70
N LEU A 253 -18.92 24.98 12.45
CA LEU A 253 -17.62 24.78 11.80
C LEU A 253 -16.91 26.12 11.52
N ASP A 254 -15.79 26.38 12.18
CA ASP A 254 -14.93 27.53 11.88
C ASP A 254 -13.98 27.26 10.69
N ALA A 255 -13.28 28.30 10.21
CA ALA A 255 -12.35 28.18 9.07
C ALA A 255 -11.23 27.16 9.33
N GLY A 256 -10.78 27.04 10.59
CA GLY A 256 -9.73 26.09 10.98
C GLY A 256 -10.21 24.64 10.98
N GLY A 257 -11.43 24.40 11.44
CA GLY A 257 -12.13 23.13 11.44
C GLY A 257 -12.49 22.70 10.02
N PHE A 258 -12.96 23.64 9.19
CA PHE A 258 -13.22 23.39 7.78
C PHE A 258 -11.96 22.98 7.02
N ALA A 259 -10.88 23.76 7.12
CA ALA A 259 -9.62 23.44 6.45
C ALA A 259 -9.07 22.05 6.84
N ASP A 260 -9.25 21.69 8.11
CA ASP A 260 -8.80 20.39 8.63
C ASP A 260 -9.68 19.23 8.17
N MET A 261 -11.00 19.39 8.20
CA MET A 261 -11.94 18.40 7.70
C MET A 261 -11.75 18.18 6.20
N TYR A 262 -11.51 19.26 5.45
CA TYR A 262 -11.18 19.21 4.03
C TYR A 262 -9.94 18.35 3.79
N ALA A 263 -8.82 18.70 4.44
CA ALA A 263 -7.55 18.01 4.23
C ALA A 263 -7.63 16.52 4.55
N GLN A 264 -8.31 16.15 5.64
CA GLN A 264 -8.53 14.75 6.02
C GLN A 264 -9.41 14.00 5.01
N THR A 265 -10.51 14.62 4.58
CA THR A 265 -11.45 13.98 3.64
C THR A 265 -10.77 13.69 2.30
N ILE A 266 -9.96 14.63 1.80
CA ILE A 266 -9.21 14.46 0.55
C ILE A 266 -8.13 13.39 0.70
N ALA A 267 -7.26 13.51 1.71
CA ALA A 267 -6.16 12.57 1.89
C ALA A 267 -6.66 11.13 2.10
N TYR A 268 -7.65 10.95 2.98
CA TYR A 268 -8.20 9.64 3.30
C TYR A 268 -9.04 9.07 2.16
N GLY A 269 -9.90 9.87 1.53
CA GLY A 269 -10.73 9.37 0.44
C GLY A 269 -9.88 8.93 -0.76
N LEU A 270 -8.82 9.69 -1.11
CA LEU A 270 -7.95 9.35 -2.24
C LEU A 270 -7.17 8.08 -1.95
N LEU A 271 -6.64 7.95 -0.73
CA LEU A 271 -6.00 6.73 -0.28
C LEU A 271 -6.98 5.54 -0.29
N SER A 272 -8.18 5.70 0.25
CA SER A 272 -9.18 4.62 0.31
C SER A 272 -9.54 4.10 -1.09
N ALA A 273 -9.76 5.02 -2.04
CA ALA A 273 -9.96 4.66 -3.45
C ALA A 273 -8.75 3.91 -4.04
N ARG A 274 -7.54 4.32 -3.70
CA ARG A 274 -6.30 3.68 -4.15
C ARG A 274 -6.08 2.28 -3.52
N ILE A 275 -6.46 2.08 -2.26
CA ILE A 275 -6.37 0.78 -1.58
C ILE A 275 -7.38 -0.20 -2.18
N ALA A 276 -8.59 0.26 -2.47
CA ALA A 276 -9.63 -0.58 -3.02
C ALA A 276 -9.40 -0.96 -4.48
N ASP A 277 -8.71 -0.12 -5.27
CA ASP A 277 -8.23 -0.48 -6.61
C ASP A 277 -6.73 -0.13 -6.80
N PRO A 278 -5.81 -1.05 -6.39
CA PRO A 278 -4.36 -0.86 -6.47
C PRO A 278 -3.80 -0.76 -7.90
N HIS A 279 -4.61 -0.92 -8.95
CA HIS A 279 -4.15 -0.83 -10.33
C HIS A 279 -4.65 0.40 -11.11
N LYS A 280 -5.66 1.12 -10.59
CA LYS A 280 -6.16 2.36 -11.20
C LYS A 280 -5.45 3.61 -10.69
N LYS A 281 -5.51 4.68 -11.50
CA LYS A 281 -5.11 6.02 -11.09
C LYS A 281 -6.08 6.57 -10.05
N THR A 282 -5.52 7.23 -9.04
CA THR A 282 -6.24 7.70 -7.84
C THR A 282 -7.41 8.62 -8.17
N ALA A 283 -7.24 9.52 -9.15
CA ALA A 283 -8.25 10.53 -9.49
C ALA A 283 -9.45 9.98 -10.28
N ASP A 284 -9.32 8.83 -10.95
CA ASP A 284 -10.35 8.34 -11.87
C ASP A 284 -11.49 7.59 -11.17
N ASP A 285 -11.26 7.05 -9.96
CA ASP A 285 -12.23 6.23 -9.21
C ASP A 285 -12.69 6.84 -7.88
N PHE A 286 -12.17 8.02 -7.52
CA PHE A 286 -12.46 8.71 -6.26
C PHE A 286 -13.96 9.00 -6.05
N ALA A 287 -14.68 9.42 -7.09
CA ALA A 287 -16.13 9.61 -7.04
C ALA A 287 -16.92 8.29 -7.07
N GLY A 288 -16.35 7.23 -7.66
CA GLY A 288 -16.94 5.90 -7.76
C GLY A 288 -16.95 5.14 -6.42
N HIS A 289 -16.04 5.48 -5.51
CA HIS A 289 -15.98 4.91 -4.16
C HIS A 289 -17.02 5.49 -3.19
N MET A 290 -17.55 6.69 -3.44
CA MET A 290 -18.52 7.37 -2.56
C MET A 290 -19.99 7.15 -2.95
N ARG A 291 -20.31 6.02 -3.60
CA ARG A 291 -21.65 5.72 -4.15
C ARG A 291 -22.79 5.71 -3.11
N THR A 292 -22.48 5.50 -1.84
CA THR A 292 -23.48 5.30 -0.77
C THR A 292 -23.90 6.58 -0.06
N ASN A 293 -23.19 7.71 -0.24
CA ASN A 293 -23.56 9.00 0.34
C ASN A 293 -23.73 10.07 -0.76
N PRO A 294 -24.98 10.39 -1.16
CA PRO A 294 -25.24 11.38 -2.21
C PRO A 294 -24.63 12.75 -1.94
N PHE A 295 -24.60 13.20 -0.68
CA PHE A 295 -24.00 14.46 -0.29
C PHE A 295 -22.48 14.45 -0.50
N LEU A 296 -21.78 13.43 0.02
CA LEU A 296 -20.34 13.29 -0.20
C LEU A 296 -20.03 13.17 -1.69
N ARG A 297 -20.80 12.40 -2.44
CA ARG A 297 -20.63 12.29 -3.90
C ARG A 297 -20.82 13.64 -4.60
N GLU A 298 -21.90 14.37 -4.34
CA GLU A 298 -22.18 15.67 -4.98
C GLU A 298 -21.13 16.72 -4.60
N LEU A 299 -20.71 16.72 -3.34
CA LEU A 299 -19.63 17.54 -2.82
C LEU A 299 -18.30 17.20 -3.52
N MET A 300 -17.96 15.92 -3.66
CA MET A 300 -16.76 15.42 -4.37
C MET A 300 -16.80 15.65 -5.87
N GLU A 301 -17.97 15.56 -6.50
CA GLU A 301 -18.16 15.92 -7.90
C GLU A 301 -18.03 17.43 -8.10
N THR A 302 -18.57 18.23 -7.19
CA THR A 302 -18.39 19.69 -7.19
C THR A 302 -16.92 20.02 -6.99
N PHE A 303 -16.23 19.30 -6.10
CA PHE A 303 -14.78 19.37 -5.91
C PHE A 303 -14.02 19.11 -7.21
N LEU A 304 -14.21 17.95 -7.83
CA LEU A 304 -13.49 17.56 -9.06
C LEU A 304 -13.84 18.45 -10.27
N LYS A 305 -15.08 18.97 -10.34
CA LYS A 305 -15.49 19.92 -11.39
C LYS A 305 -14.86 21.29 -11.19
N VAL A 306 -14.68 21.73 -9.94
CA VAL A 306 -14.11 23.03 -9.61
C VAL A 306 -12.60 23.08 -9.84
N GLY A 307 -11.87 21.96 -9.80
CA GLY A 307 -10.46 21.95 -10.16
C GLY A 307 -9.93 20.76 -10.94
N GLY A 308 -10.60 20.46 -12.07
CA GLY A 308 -9.87 19.96 -13.22
C GLY A 308 -10.41 18.68 -13.87
N ARG A 309 -11.38 18.86 -14.77
CA ARG A 309 -11.45 18.07 -16.01
C ARG A 309 -11.78 19.01 -17.15
N ARG A 310 -10.76 19.44 -17.91
CA ARG A 310 -10.86 20.13 -19.22
C ARG A 310 -12.18 20.91 -19.42
N GLY A 311 -12.44 21.88 -18.55
CA GLY A 311 -13.40 22.93 -18.84
C GLY A 311 -12.68 23.96 -19.70
N LYS A 312 -13.08 24.10 -20.97
CA LYS A 312 -12.85 25.35 -21.68
C LYS A 312 -13.30 26.51 -20.77
N THR A 313 -12.59 27.64 -20.89
CA THR A 313 -13.01 28.99 -20.46
C THR A 313 -13.13 29.29 -18.96
N GLY A 314 -12.10 29.93 -18.39
CA GLY A 314 -12.21 31.23 -17.71
C GLY A 314 -13.22 31.42 -16.56
N GLY A 315 -13.59 30.37 -15.81
CA GLY A 315 -14.44 30.49 -14.61
C GLY A 315 -13.63 30.64 -13.31
N PRO A 316 -14.23 31.19 -12.22
CA PRO A 316 -13.59 31.37 -10.92
C PRO A 316 -13.55 30.05 -10.12
N GLY A 317 -12.97 29.02 -10.71
CA GLY A 317 -12.75 27.72 -10.06
C GLY A 317 -11.55 27.77 -9.12
N ILE A 318 -11.51 26.86 -8.14
CA ILE A 318 -10.36 26.66 -7.25
C ILE A 318 -9.35 25.78 -7.99
N ASP A 319 -8.12 26.24 -8.15
CA ASP A 319 -7.06 25.44 -8.73
C ASP A 319 -6.58 24.37 -7.71
N PHE A 320 -6.79 23.09 -8.03
CA PHE A 320 -6.39 21.96 -7.17
C PHE A 320 -4.87 21.85 -7.00
N ASP A 321 -4.14 22.34 -8.00
CA ASP A 321 -2.68 22.44 -7.94
C ASP A 321 -2.28 23.47 -6.88
N GLU A 322 -3.01 24.59 -6.78
CA GLU A 322 -2.76 25.63 -5.79
C GLU A 322 -2.98 25.14 -4.35
N LEU A 323 -4.02 24.32 -4.13
CA LEU A 323 -4.29 23.72 -2.82
C LEU A 323 -3.39 22.54 -2.45
N GLY A 324 -2.62 21.98 -3.39
CA GLY A 324 -1.68 20.87 -3.13
C GLY A 324 -2.31 19.48 -3.17
N VAL A 325 -3.51 19.34 -3.75
CA VAL A 325 -4.18 18.03 -3.89
C VAL A 325 -3.46 17.15 -4.91
N SER A 326 -2.89 17.76 -5.96
CA SER A 326 -2.12 17.04 -6.98
C SER A 326 -0.89 16.35 -6.42
N GLU A 327 -0.26 16.93 -5.39
CA GLU A 327 0.88 16.31 -4.68
C GLU A 327 0.45 15.01 -3.96
N VAL A 328 -0.79 14.95 -3.45
CA VAL A 328 -1.36 13.73 -2.83
C VAL A 328 -1.66 12.67 -3.88
N VAL A 329 -2.26 13.08 -5.01
CA VAL A 329 -2.54 12.18 -6.13
C VAL A 329 -1.24 11.60 -6.68
N GLU A 330 -0.22 12.44 -6.90
CA GLU A 330 1.10 12.01 -7.34
C GLU A 330 1.73 11.04 -6.33
N LEU A 331 1.72 11.33 -5.03
CA LEU A 331 2.23 10.41 -4.00
C LEU A 331 1.56 9.03 -4.06
N LEU A 332 0.24 8.99 -4.23
CA LEU A 332 -0.54 7.74 -4.23
C LEU A 332 -0.42 6.97 -5.55
N ASP A 333 -0.35 7.67 -6.68
CA ASP A 333 -0.10 7.08 -8.01
C ASP A 333 1.34 6.54 -8.11
N GLU A 334 2.29 7.21 -7.42
CA GLU A 334 3.68 6.81 -7.34
C GLU A 334 3.94 5.79 -6.24
N ALA A 335 3.04 5.54 -5.28
CA ALA A 335 3.25 4.54 -4.25
C ALA A 335 3.08 3.11 -4.80
N ASN A 336 3.94 2.19 -4.35
CA ASN A 336 3.74 0.77 -4.61
C ASN A 336 2.67 0.22 -3.65
N MET A 337 1.41 0.39 -4.04
CA MET A 337 0.27 0.04 -3.18
C MET A 337 0.18 -1.45 -2.89
N GLU A 338 0.65 -2.31 -3.78
CA GLU A 338 0.74 -3.76 -3.50
C GLU A 338 1.73 -4.04 -2.36
N ALA A 339 2.90 -3.38 -2.35
CA ALA A 339 3.88 -3.51 -1.28
C ALA A 339 3.36 -2.89 0.02
N VAL A 340 2.68 -1.74 -0.05
CA VAL A 340 2.07 -1.07 1.10
C VAL A 340 0.97 -1.91 1.75
N ILE A 341 0.05 -2.47 0.96
CA ILE A 341 -1.04 -3.34 1.45
C ILE A 341 -0.47 -4.65 2.01
N ARG A 342 0.61 -5.16 1.42
CA ARG A 342 1.30 -6.37 1.89
C ARG A 342 2.04 -6.14 3.22
N ASP A 343 2.83 -5.08 3.32
CA ASP A 343 3.46 -4.65 4.59
C ASP A 343 2.42 -4.44 5.70
N PHE A 344 1.19 -4.06 5.33
CA PHE A 344 0.06 -3.99 6.25
C PHE A 344 -0.46 -5.37 6.67
N GLY A 345 -0.83 -6.23 5.71
CA GLY A 345 -1.40 -7.55 5.98
C GLY A 345 -0.48 -8.45 6.81
N ASP A 346 0.82 -8.22 6.71
CA ASP A 346 1.86 -8.93 7.47
C ASP A 346 1.93 -8.50 8.95
N LYS A 347 1.62 -7.23 9.27
CA LYS A 347 1.62 -6.72 10.66
C LYS A 347 0.32 -7.02 11.39
N ASN A 348 -0.82 -6.96 10.69
CA ASN A 348 -2.15 -7.16 11.27
C ASN A 348 -3.05 -7.98 10.33
N PRO A 349 -2.84 -9.31 10.21
CA PRO A 349 -3.52 -10.17 9.22
C PRO A 349 -5.04 -10.25 9.35
N GLN A 350 -5.59 -9.83 10.49
CA GLN A 350 -7.02 -9.89 10.79
C GLN A 350 -7.72 -8.53 10.74
N GLU A 351 -6.97 -7.45 10.49
CA GLU A 351 -7.48 -6.08 10.46
C GLU A 351 -7.66 -5.59 9.03
N ASP A 352 -8.58 -4.65 8.83
CA ASP A 352 -8.81 -4.01 7.53
C ASP A 352 -7.66 -3.02 7.21
N PRO A 353 -6.99 -3.13 6.05
CA PRO A 353 -5.91 -2.24 5.64
C PRO A 353 -6.27 -0.76 5.67
N VAL A 354 -7.50 -0.42 5.31
CA VAL A 354 -7.99 0.96 5.24
C VAL A 354 -8.13 1.54 6.65
N ILE A 355 -8.72 0.76 7.57
CA ILE A 355 -9.00 1.22 8.94
C ILE A 355 -7.69 1.46 9.71
N HIS A 356 -6.75 0.53 9.63
CA HIS A 356 -5.49 0.69 10.35
C HIS A 356 -4.59 1.76 9.71
N PHE A 357 -4.61 1.87 8.37
CA PHE A 357 -3.90 2.97 7.72
C PHE A 357 -4.45 4.32 8.18
N TYR A 358 -5.78 4.43 8.31
CA TYR A 358 -6.40 5.62 8.86
C TYR A 358 -5.88 5.95 10.26
N GLU A 359 -5.64 4.95 11.13
CA GLU A 359 -5.04 5.17 12.44
C GLU A 359 -3.60 5.68 12.37
N LEU A 360 -2.75 5.03 11.57
CA LEU A 360 -1.36 5.44 11.37
C LEU A 360 -1.30 6.85 10.80
N PHE A 361 -2.13 7.13 9.78
CA PHE A 361 -2.28 8.45 9.20
C PHE A 361 -2.74 9.48 10.25
N LEU A 362 -3.81 9.22 11.01
CA LEU A 362 -4.31 10.15 12.03
C LEU A 362 -3.29 10.41 13.11
N LYS A 363 -2.55 9.38 13.53
CA LYS A 363 -1.46 9.49 14.50
C LYS A 363 -0.38 10.43 13.99
N GLU A 364 0.06 10.26 12.75
CA GLU A 364 1.08 11.10 12.14
C GLU A 364 0.56 12.50 11.76
N TYR A 365 -0.72 12.63 11.40
CA TYR A 365 -1.37 13.86 10.94
C TYR A 365 -1.67 14.82 12.09
N ASP A 366 -2.36 14.35 13.15
CA ASP A 366 -2.68 15.15 14.34
C ASP A 366 -2.91 14.28 15.59
N ALA A 367 -1.83 13.89 16.25
CA ALA A 367 -1.86 13.11 17.48
C ALA A 367 -2.69 13.75 18.62
N LYS A 368 -2.81 15.08 18.66
CA LYS A 368 -3.59 15.81 19.68
C LYS A 368 -5.08 15.80 19.37
N LYS A 369 -5.47 15.90 18.09
CA LYS A 369 -6.88 15.71 17.68
C LYS A 369 -7.32 14.26 17.78
N ARG A 370 -6.44 13.27 17.61
CA ARG A 370 -6.76 11.85 17.87
C ARG A 370 -7.34 11.64 19.27
N MET A 371 -6.70 12.22 20.29
CA MET A 371 -7.20 12.15 21.67
C MET A 371 -8.47 12.98 21.90
N LYS A 372 -8.61 14.14 21.24
CA LYS A 372 -9.79 15.01 21.40
C LYS A 372 -11.04 14.53 20.65
N ARG A 373 -10.87 13.85 19.52
CA ARG A 373 -11.96 13.30 18.69
C ARG A 373 -12.39 11.90 19.11
N GLY A 374 -11.70 11.28 20.08
CA GLY A 374 -12.09 9.99 20.63
C GLY A 374 -12.11 8.84 19.62
N VAL A 375 -11.40 8.96 18.49
CA VAL A 375 -11.33 7.92 17.48
C VAL A 375 -10.46 6.78 18.02
N PHE A 376 -11.11 5.85 18.73
CA PHE A 376 -10.51 4.65 19.26
C PHE A 376 -11.03 3.46 18.45
N TYR A 377 -10.12 2.78 17.75
CA TYR A 377 -10.46 1.50 17.17
C TYR A 377 -10.67 0.49 18.28
N THR A 378 -11.84 -0.13 18.29
CA THR A 378 -12.12 -1.23 19.22
C THR A 378 -11.50 -2.50 18.64
N PRO A 379 -10.56 -3.16 19.35
CA PRO A 379 -9.88 -4.34 18.81
C PRO A 379 -10.89 -5.41 18.41
N ARG A 380 -10.72 -5.99 17.21
CA ARG A 380 -11.63 -7.00 16.67
C ARG A 380 -11.92 -8.16 17.63
N PRO A 381 -10.97 -8.71 18.42
CA PRO A 381 -11.29 -9.75 19.39
C PRO A 381 -12.34 -9.34 20.43
N VAL A 382 -12.32 -8.07 20.87
CA VAL A 382 -13.29 -7.52 21.82
C VAL A 382 -14.65 -7.36 21.15
N VAL A 383 -14.68 -6.78 19.95
CA VAL A 383 -15.92 -6.64 19.16
C VAL A 383 -16.55 -8.02 18.92
N SER A 384 -15.75 -8.98 18.44
CA SER A 384 -16.18 -10.34 18.15
C SER A 384 -16.70 -11.06 19.39
N TYR A 385 -16.08 -10.85 20.56
CA TYR A 385 -16.59 -11.37 21.82
C TYR A 385 -17.99 -10.81 22.14
N ILE A 386 -18.15 -9.49 22.13
CA ILE A 386 -19.43 -8.83 22.43
C ILE A 386 -20.53 -9.28 21.46
N VAL A 387 -20.25 -9.27 20.16
CA VAL A 387 -21.21 -9.64 19.12
C VAL A 387 -21.66 -11.10 19.28
N ARG A 388 -20.72 -12.02 19.54
CA ARG A 388 -21.06 -13.43 19.80
C ARG A 388 -21.82 -13.63 21.10
N SER A 389 -21.48 -12.91 22.18
CA SER A 389 -22.25 -12.97 23.43
C SER A 389 -23.70 -12.53 23.24
N VAL A 390 -23.93 -11.47 22.45
CA VAL A 390 -25.30 -11.04 22.11
C VAL A 390 -26.01 -12.11 21.28
N ASP A 391 -25.35 -12.67 20.25
CA ASP A 391 -25.91 -13.75 19.43
C ASP A 391 -26.30 -14.97 20.28
N GLU A 392 -25.45 -15.35 21.24
CA GLU A 392 -25.71 -16.45 22.16
C GLU A 392 -26.93 -16.17 23.05
N LEU A 393 -27.03 -14.98 23.65
CA LEU A 393 -28.18 -14.60 24.48
C LEU A 393 -29.50 -14.59 23.69
N LEU A 394 -29.48 -14.15 22.43
CA LEU A 394 -30.66 -14.21 21.56
C LEU A 394 -31.13 -15.67 21.36
N ARG A 395 -30.18 -16.61 21.24
CA ARG A 395 -30.48 -18.04 21.09
C ARG A 395 -30.97 -18.67 22.39
N THR A 396 -30.27 -18.44 23.50
CA THR A 396 -30.52 -19.15 24.76
C THR A 396 -31.68 -18.54 25.55
N GLU A 397 -31.76 -17.22 25.65
CA GLU A 397 -32.72 -16.53 26.51
C GLU A 397 -34.02 -16.17 25.77
N LEU A 398 -33.94 -15.91 24.46
CA LEU A 398 -35.10 -15.48 23.65
C LEU A 398 -35.58 -16.53 22.64
N GLY A 399 -34.93 -17.70 22.59
CA GLY A 399 -35.33 -18.81 21.74
C GLY A 399 -35.27 -18.48 20.24
N LEU A 400 -34.42 -17.53 19.84
CA LEU A 400 -34.19 -17.19 18.44
C LEU A 400 -33.06 -18.08 17.91
N GLU A 401 -33.42 -19.21 17.31
CA GLU A 401 -32.47 -20.27 16.91
C GLU A 401 -31.29 -19.75 16.05
N ASN A 402 -31.53 -18.71 15.25
CA ASN A 402 -30.51 -18.12 14.37
C ASN A 402 -29.81 -16.90 14.98
N GLY A 403 -30.07 -16.58 16.25
CA GLY A 403 -29.48 -15.46 16.96
C GLY A 403 -29.70 -14.13 16.23
N LEU A 404 -28.63 -13.39 15.96
CA LEU A 404 -28.66 -12.13 15.21
C LEU A 404 -29.20 -12.30 13.79
N ALA A 405 -29.08 -13.49 13.19
CA ALA A 405 -29.58 -13.76 11.83
C ALA A 405 -31.10 -14.06 11.80
N ASP A 406 -31.77 -14.13 12.95
CA ASP A 406 -33.16 -14.53 13.02
C ASP A 406 -34.11 -13.49 12.40
N THR A 407 -35.11 -13.97 11.66
CA THR A 407 -36.10 -13.14 10.96
C THR A 407 -37.45 -13.11 11.66
N THR A 408 -37.55 -13.66 12.87
CA THR A 408 -38.78 -13.66 13.66
C THR A 408 -39.29 -12.23 13.82
N THR A 409 -40.59 -12.02 13.61
CA THR A 409 -41.22 -10.69 13.68
C THR A 409 -41.73 -10.36 15.08
N TRP A 410 -42.03 -9.09 15.34
CA TRP A 410 -42.68 -8.66 16.58
C TRP A 410 -44.00 -9.41 16.84
N GLY A 411 -44.81 -9.64 15.81
CA GLY A 411 -46.07 -10.38 15.91
C GLY A 411 -45.88 -11.86 16.27
N GLU A 412 -44.79 -12.48 15.80
CA GLU A 412 -44.44 -13.85 16.18
C GLU A 412 -43.92 -13.92 17.63
N MET A 413 -43.08 -12.96 18.04
CA MET A 413 -42.58 -12.90 19.42
C MET A 413 -43.68 -12.63 20.44
N ALA A 414 -44.61 -11.72 20.15
CA ALA A 414 -45.76 -11.46 21.01
C ALA A 414 -46.69 -12.68 21.19
N LYS A 415 -46.71 -13.61 20.22
CA LYS A 415 -47.41 -14.90 20.35
C LYS A 415 -46.63 -15.89 21.22
N ARG A 416 -45.29 -15.90 21.16
CA ARG A 416 -44.43 -16.78 21.96
C ARG A 416 -44.36 -16.35 23.43
N HIS A 417 -44.39 -15.04 23.70
CA HIS A 417 -44.25 -14.48 25.03
C HIS A 417 -45.46 -13.61 25.39
N LYS A 418 -46.32 -14.13 26.28
CA LYS A 418 -47.59 -13.48 26.65
C LYS A 418 -47.41 -12.09 27.30
N ASP A 419 -46.26 -11.85 27.94
CA ASP A 419 -45.94 -10.59 28.61
C ASP A 419 -45.34 -9.55 27.65
N LEU A 420 -44.99 -9.95 26.42
CA LEU A 420 -44.40 -9.07 25.42
C LEU A 420 -45.48 -8.39 24.59
N LYS A 421 -45.58 -7.07 24.70
CA LYS A 421 -46.48 -6.24 23.88
C LYS A 421 -45.70 -5.53 22.78
N THR A 422 -46.25 -5.51 21.57
CA THR A 422 -45.67 -4.73 20.47
C THR A 422 -45.67 -3.24 20.82
N PRO A 423 -44.53 -2.54 20.73
CA PRO A 423 -44.45 -1.11 21.01
C PRO A 423 -45.35 -0.29 20.07
N ALA A 424 -45.86 0.84 20.57
CA ALA A 424 -46.66 1.76 19.75
C ALA A 424 -45.83 2.28 18.56
N GLY A 425 -46.39 2.21 17.36
CA GLY A 425 -45.71 2.62 16.12
C GLY A 425 -44.84 1.54 15.45
N VAL A 426 -44.69 0.36 16.06
CA VAL A 426 -43.97 -0.79 15.47
C VAL A 426 -44.95 -1.72 14.76
N SER A 427 -44.67 -2.06 13.51
CA SER A 427 -45.48 -3.03 12.75
C SER A 427 -45.29 -4.45 13.31
N PRO A 428 -46.35 -5.26 13.45
CA PRO A 428 -46.21 -6.69 13.80
C PRO A 428 -45.33 -7.48 12.83
N ASP A 429 -45.22 -7.05 11.57
CA ASP A 429 -44.40 -7.71 10.54
C ASP A 429 -42.93 -7.25 10.56
N GLN A 430 -42.60 -6.24 11.36
CA GLN A 430 -41.22 -5.77 11.53
C GLN A 430 -40.39 -6.86 12.23
N ALA A 431 -39.14 -7.04 11.77
CA ALA A 431 -38.18 -7.92 12.42
C ALA A 431 -38.04 -7.55 13.91
N PHE A 432 -38.08 -8.55 14.78
CA PHE A 432 -37.96 -8.34 16.22
C PHE A 432 -36.56 -7.85 16.61
N VAL A 433 -35.53 -8.48 16.06
CA VAL A 433 -34.13 -8.09 16.29
C VAL A 433 -33.82 -6.85 15.45
N GLN A 434 -33.44 -5.77 16.14
CA GLN A 434 -32.96 -4.51 15.57
C GLN A 434 -31.55 -4.27 16.06
N ILE A 435 -30.62 -3.89 15.17
CA ILE A 435 -29.21 -3.68 15.49
C ILE A 435 -28.92 -2.19 15.37
N LEU A 436 -28.47 -1.59 16.47
CA LEU A 436 -28.08 -0.19 16.54
C LEU A 436 -26.68 -0.08 17.11
N ASP A 437 -25.80 0.54 16.36
CA ASP A 437 -24.53 1.05 16.86
C ASP A 437 -24.61 2.59 16.93
N PRO A 438 -24.75 3.17 18.13
CA PRO A 438 -24.93 4.61 18.29
C PRO A 438 -23.64 5.42 18.13
N ALA A 439 -22.47 4.77 18.09
CA ALA A 439 -21.17 5.41 17.97
C ALA A 439 -20.26 4.53 17.11
N THR A 440 -20.59 4.46 15.81
CA THR A 440 -20.04 3.47 14.89
C THR A 440 -18.55 3.60 14.65
N GLY A 441 -17.99 4.81 14.73
CA GLY A 441 -16.62 5.09 14.34
C GLY A 441 -16.31 4.52 12.96
N THR A 442 -15.42 3.52 12.92
CA THR A 442 -15.02 2.83 11.69
C THR A 442 -15.99 1.72 11.25
N GLY A 443 -17.12 1.55 11.93
CA GLY A 443 -18.16 0.56 11.62
C GLY A 443 -17.84 -0.87 12.08
N THR A 444 -16.84 -1.06 12.95
CA THR A 444 -16.30 -2.39 13.29
C THR A 444 -17.35 -3.34 13.86
N PHE A 445 -18.26 -2.86 14.72
CA PHE A 445 -19.36 -3.68 15.26
C PHE A 445 -20.32 -4.13 14.16
N LEU A 446 -20.73 -3.20 13.28
CA LEU A 446 -21.66 -3.52 12.19
C LEU A 446 -21.05 -4.53 11.21
N VAL A 447 -19.75 -4.40 10.89
CA VAL A 447 -19.03 -5.36 10.04
C VAL A 447 -19.01 -6.75 10.68
N GLU A 448 -18.66 -6.86 11.96
CA GLU A 448 -18.60 -8.15 12.66
C GLU A 448 -20.00 -8.78 12.81
N VAL A 449 -21.05 -7.97 13.01
CA VAL A 449 -22.45 -8.44 13.01
C VAL A 449 -22.84 -9.00 11.64
N ILE A 450 -22.51 -8.31 10.55
CA ILE A 450 -22.80 -8.78 9.18
C ILE A 450 -22.07 -10.09 8.89
N ASP A 451 -20.80 -10.19 9.29
CA ASP A 451 -19.98 -11.41 9.12
C ASP A 451 -20.57 -12.59 9.90
N LEU A 452 -20.96 -12.39 11.16
CA LEU A 452 -21.58 -13.44 11.97
C LEU A 452 -22.94 -13.89 11.41
N ILE A 453 -23.76 -12.96 10.95
CA ILE A 453 -25.05 -13.26 10.30
C ILE A 453 -24.81 -14.06 9.02
N CYS A 454 -23.85 -13.65 8.19
CA CYS A 454 -23.47 -14.36 6.96
C CYS A 454 -23.06 -15.80 7.26
N LYS A 455 -22.13 -15.99 8.21
CA LYS A 455 -21.68 -17.33 8.64
C LYS A 455 -22.83 -18.20 9.12
N THR A 456 -23.74 -17.64 9.92
CA THR A 456 -24.91 -18.36 10.45
C THR A 456 -25.85 -18.81 9.33
N MET A 457 -26.18 -17.92 8.39
CA MET A 457 -27.10 -18.22 7.29
C MET A 457 -26.48 -19.20 6.29
N VAL A 458 -25.20 -19.03 5.93
CA VAL A 458 -24.46 -19.96 5.09
C VAL A 458 -24.42 -21.36 5.70
N ALA A 459 -24.12 -21.47 7.00
CA ALA A 459 -24.13 -22.75 7.70
C ALA A 459 -25.53 -23.40 7.68
N LYS A 460 -26.58 -22.62 7.97
CA LYS A 460 -27.97 -23.08 7.91
C LYS A 460 -28.34 -23.64 6.54
N TRP A 461 -28.07 -22.90 5.47
CA TRP A 461 -28.42 -23.32 4.11
C TRP A 461 -27.59 -24.51 3.64
N LYS A 462 -26.32 -24.63 4.06
CA LYS A 462 -25.50 -25.82 3.80
C LYS A 462 -26.07 -27.06 4.50
N THR A 463 -26.51 -26.94 5.75
CA THR A 463 -27.18 -28.02 6.48
C THR A 463 -28.51 -28.43 5.82
N GLN A 464 -29.18 -27.51 5.13
CA GLN A 464 -30.37 -27.79 4.30
C GLN A 464 -30.05 -28.45 2.95
N GLY A 465 -28.76 -28.73 2.66
CA GLY A 465 -28.33 -29.40 1.43
C GLY A 465 -28.18 -28.48 0.22
N HIS A 466 -28.14 -27.15 0.40
CA HIS A 466 -27.95 -26.22 -0.71
C HIS A 466 -26.47 -26.14 -1.14
N GLY A 467 -26.22 -26.27 -2.45
CA GLY A 467 -24.91 -26.04 -3.04
C GLY A 467 -24.52 -24.55 -3.11
N GLU A 468 -23.25 -24.26 -3.37
CA GLU A 468 -22.67 -22.91 -3.28
C GLU A 468 -23.42 -21.84 -4.09
N LYS A 469 -23.75 -22.12 -5.36
CA LYS A 469 -24.52 -21.18 -6.20
C LYS A 469 -25.89 -20.82 -5.62
N LYS A 470 -26.55 -21.78 -4.95
CA LYS A 470 -27.85 -21.55 -4.34
C LYS A 470 -27.72 -20.76 -3.03
N VAL A 471 -26.68 -21.03 -2.24
CA VAL A 471 -26.33 -20.26 -1.04
C VAL A 471 -26.06 -18.79 -1.39
N GLU A 472 -25.30 -18.52 -2.45
CA GLU A 472 -25.04 -17.16 -2.93
C GLU A 472 -26.34 -16.44 -3.33
N ALA A 473 -27.22 -17.11 -4.08
CA ALA A 473 -28.52 -16.55 -4.45
C ALA A 473 -29.41 -16.25 -3.22
N LEU A 474 -29.42 -17.14 -2.22
CA LEU A 474 -30.18 -16.95 -0.98
C LEU A 474 -29.61 -15.81 -0.13
N TRP A 475 -28.29 -15.64 -0.09
CA TRP A 475 -27.66 -14.50 0.56
C TRP A 475 -28.07 -13.18 -0.08
N ASN A 476 -28.01 -13.10 -1.42
CA ASN A 476 -28.41 -11.91 -2.17
C ASN A 476 -29.91 -11.57 -2.04
N GLU A 477 -30.76 -12.57 -1.74
CA GLU A 477 -32.17 -12.34 -1.38
C GLU A 477 -32.33 -11.88 0.08
N TYR A 478 -31.61 -12.51 1.01
CA TYR A 478 -31.69 -12.24 2.44
C TYR A 478 -31.25 -10.81 2.79
N VAL A 479 -30.15 -10.33 2.19
CA VAL A 479 -29.55 -9.04 2.55
C VAL A 479 -30.52 -7.86 2.44
N PRO A 480 -31.11 -7.55 1.27
CA PRO A 480 -32.01 -6.40 1.13
C PRO A 480 -33.34 -6.56 1.87
N LYS A 481 -33.81 -7.80 2.05
CA LYS A 481 -35.11 -8.09 2.64
C LYS A 481 -35.09 -8.15 4.17
N HIS A 482 -34.01 -8.67 4.74
CA HIS A 482 -33.93 -9.02 6.15
C HIS A 482 -32.74 -8.41 6.90
N LEU A 483 -31.61 -8.11 6.25
CA LEU A 483 -30.44 -7.55 6.93
C LEU A 483 -30.44 -6.02 6.93
N LEU A 484 -30.44 -5.41 5.75
CA LEU A 484 -30.32 -3.95 5.61
C LEU A 484 -31.43 -3.16 6.32
N PRO A 485 -32.71 -3.60 6.34
CA PRO A 485 -33.77 -2.82 6.98
C PRO A 485 -33.69 -2.69 8.51
N ARG A 486 -32.78 -3.42 9.17
CA ARG A 486 -32.68 -3.51 10.63
C ARG A 486 -31.29 -3.22 11.19
N LEU A 487 -30.41 -2.65 10.36
CA LEU A 487 -29.03 -2.34 10.71
C LEU A 487 -28.85 -0.81 10.70
N HIS A 488 -28.53 -0.24 11.86
CA HIS A 488 -28.46 1.20 12.08
C HIS A 488 -27.12 1.58 12.69
N GLY A 489 -26.56 2.69 12.21
CA GLY A 489 -25.27 3.20 12.62
C GLY A 489 -25.25 4.72 12.62
N TYR A 490 -24.70 5.33 13.67
CA TYR A 490 -24.52 6.79 13.78
C TYR A 490 -23.08 7.12 14.16
N GLU A 491 -22.55 8.23 13.61
CA GLU A 491 -21.26 8.83 13.93
C GLU A 491 -21.37 10.36 13.95
#